data_AF-A0ABC8UP11-F1
#
_entry.id   AF-A0ABC8UP11-F1
#
_cell.length_a   1.000
_cell.length_b   1.000
_cell.length_c   1.000
_cell.angle_alpha   90.00
_cell.angle_beta   90.00
_cell.angle_gamma   90.00
#
_symmetry.space_group_name_H-M   'P 1'
#
loop_
_entity.id
_entity.type
_entity.pdbx_description
1 polymer ?
#
loop_
_entity_poly.entity_id
_entity_poly.type
_entity_poly.pdbx_seq_one_letter_code
_entity_poly.pdbx_strand_id
1 'polypeptide(L)'
;MTWANTSSILPTPLKIAVATGNYEVTEEILSSTPNVVSIGNEPQPTIFHLAIGNRQENIINLMHQYGEFGHILLSAKDKGNNCGLHFAGYLDSRVKLNLRAMAVGAALQMQRELLWFKELNPIPFF
;
A
#
# COMPACT_ATOMS: atom_id res chain seq x y z
N MET A 1 2.36 -13.10 -30.13
CA MET A 1 3.44 -13.33 -29.14
C MET A 1 3.73 -12.02 -28.38
N THR A 2 2.92 -11.64 -27.38
CA THR A 2 3.12 -10.36 -26.66
C THR A 2 2.85 -10.39 -25.15
N TRP A 3 2.07 -11.35 -24.63
CA TRP A 3 1.73 -11.43 -23.19
C TRP A 3 2.92 -11.74 -22.26
N ALA A 4 4.03 -12.28 -22.80
CA ALA A 4 5.22 -12.55 -22.01
C ALA A 4 6.04 -11.28 -21.68
N ASN A 5 5.86 -10.19 -22.45
CA ASN A 5 6.61 -8.95 -22.27
C ASN A 5 5.86 -7.91 -21.43
N THR A 6 4.52 -7.94 -21.42
CA THR A 6 3.70 -7.03 -20.59
C THR A 6 3.89 -7.32 -19.10
N SER A 7 3.99 -8.60 -18.73
CA SER A 7 4.18 -9.06 -17.35
C SER A 7 5.51 -8.60 -16.73
N SER A 8 6.55 -8.34 -17.53
CA SER A 8 7.84 -7.82 -17.05
C SER A 8 7.91 -6.29 -17.00
N ILE A 9 7.10 -5.58 -17.79
CA ILE A 9 7.13 -4.11 -17.90
C ILE A 9 6.23 -3.44 -16.86
N LEU A 10 5.05 -3.99 -16.59
CA LEU A 10 4.02 -3.40 -15.72
C LEU A 10 4.34 -3.32 -14.21
N PRO A 11 5.21 -4.16 -13.60
CA PRO A 11 5.48 -4.07 -12.17
C PRO A 11 6.08 -2.72 -11.72
N THR A 12 6.91 -2.10 -12.54
CA THR A 12 7.58 -0.83 -12.23
C THR A 12 6.61 0.37 -12.23
N PRO A 13 5.83 0.64 -13.30
CA PRO A 13 4.87 1.73 -13.29
C PRO A 13 3.77 1.54 -12.24
N LEU A 14 3.36 0.30 -11.96
CA LEU A 14 2.40 0.01 -10.88
C LEU A 14 2.93 0.43 -9.52
N LYS A 15 4.17 0.08 -9.17
CA LYS A 15 4.78 0.51 -7.89
C LYS A 15 4.85 2.03 -7.76
N ILE A 16 5.16 2.73 -8.85
CA ILE A 16 5.22 4.19 -8.86
C ILE A 16 3.83 4.78 -8.67
N ALA A 17 2.82 4.29 -9.41
CA ALA A 17 1.44 4.73 -9.27
C ALA A 17 0.93 4.53 -7.84
N VAL A 18 1.18 3.35 -7.26
CA VAL A 18 0.81 3.02 -5.89
C VAL A 18 1.54 3.90 -4.88
N ALA A 19 2.86 4.09 -5.00
CA ALA A 19 3.62 4.92 -4.06
C ALA A 19 3.20 6.41 -4.10
N THR A 20 2.79 6.89 -5.28
CA THR A 20 2.34 8.27 -5.49
C THR A 20 0.85 8.49 -5.20
N GLY A 21 0.06 7.42 -5.07
CA GLY A 21 -1.38 7.53 -4.83
C GLY A 21 -2.21 7.79 -6.09
N ASN A 22 -1.67 7.50 -7.28
CA ASN A 22 -2.37 7.69 -8.55
C ASN A 22 -3.42 6.57 -8.72
N TYR A 23 -4.68 6.89 -8.40
CA TYR A 23 -5.78 5.94 -8.41
C TYR A 23 -6.07 5.44 -9.82
N GLU A 24 -6.17 6.34 -10.80
CA GLU A 24 -6.58 6.03 -12.16
C GLU A 24 -5.61 5.06 -12.84
N VAL A 25 -4.30 5.32 -12.71
CA VAL A 25 -3.27 4.43 -13.28
C VAL A 25 -3.25 3.09 -12.55
N THR A 26 -3.47 3.09 -11.24
CA THR A 26 -3.50 1.84 -10.47
C THR A 26 -4.70 0.99 -10.86
N GLU A 27 -5.88 1.58 -10.97
CA GLU A 27 -7.11 0.91 -11.39
C GLU A 27 -6.98 0.33 -12.81
N GLU A 28 -6.47 1.12 -13.76
CA GLU A 28 -6.31 0.69 -15.16
C GLU A 28 -5.34 -0.50 -15.29
N ILE A 29 -4.24 -0.50 -14.52
CA ILE A 29 -3.27 -1.59 -14.55
C ILE A 29 -3.84 -2.87 -13.89
N LEU A 30 -4.55 -2.71 -12.77
CA LEU A 30 -5.19 -3.83 -12.06
C LEU A 30 -6.34 -4.44 -12.87
N SER A 31 -7.13 -3.62 -13.57
CA SER A 31 -8.22 -4.07 -14.44
C SER A 31 -7.70 -4.79 -15.69
N SER A 32 -6.64 -4.26 -16.30
CA SER A 32 -6.03 -4.83 -17.51
C SER A 32 -5.23 -6.10 -17.23
N THR A 33 -4.56 -6.18 -16.09
CA THR A 33 -3.66 -7.29 -15.74
C THR A 33 -3.73 -7.65 -14.24
N PRO A 34 -4.77 -8.36 -13.78
CA PRO A 34 -4.96 -8.67 -12.35
C PRO A 34 -3.77 -9.42 -11.72
N ASN A 35 -3.11 -10.29 -12.50
CA ASN A 35 -1.97 -11.09 -12.04
C ASN A 35 -0.69 -10.28 -11.77
N VAL A 36 -0.64 -9.01 -12.18
CA VAL A 36 0.55 -8.15 -12.04
C VAL A 36 1.00 -7.98 -10.59
N VAL A 37 0.06 -8.07 -9.64
CA VAL A 37 0.34 -7.97 -8.20
C VAL A 37 1.17 -9.17 -7.71
N SER A 38 0.99 -10.32 -8.34
CA SER A 38 1.73 -11.56 -8.08
C SER A 38 2.98 -11.72 -8.96
N ILE A 39 3.12 -10.90 -10.01
CA ILE A 39 4.28 -10.92 -10.91
C ILE A 39 5.41 -10.08 -10.30
N GLY A 40 6.19 -10.73 -9.44
CA GLY A 40 7.30 -10.09 -8.73
C GLY A 40 7.90 -11.00 -7.69
N ASN A 41 8.37 -12.18 -8.13
CA ASN A 41 8.72 -13.31 -7.27
C ASN A 41 10.06 -13.17 -6.50
N GLU A 42 10.62 -11.97 -6.36
CA GLU A 42 11.86 -11.74 -5.62
C GLU A 42 11.90 -10.24 -5.21
N PRO A 43 12.38 -9.88 -4.04
CA PRO A 43 11.85 -10.26 -2.76
C PRO A 43 11.58 -8.99 -1.96
N GLN A 44 10.34 -8.53 -2.04
CA GLN A 44 10.00 -7.15 -1.73
C GLN A 44 9.00 -7.06 -0.59
N PRO A 45 8.91 -5.89 0.07
CA PRO A 45 7.60 -5.45 0.50
C PRO A 45 6.64 -5.46 -0.70
N THR A 46 5.61 -6.31 -0.64
CA THR A 46 4.48 -6.37 -1.58
C THR A 46 3.93 -4.97 -1.91
N ILE A 47 3.26 -4.81 -3.05
CA ILE A 47 2.57 -3.56 -3.46
C ILE A 47 1.68 -3.00 -2.34
N PHE A 48 1.08 -3.87 -1.51
CA PHE A 48 0.36 -3.50 -0.29
C PHE A 48 1.21 -2.74 0.73
N HIS A 49 2.40 -3.25 1.03
CA HIS A 49 3.33 -2.59 1.96
C HIS A 49 3.75 -1.21 1.45
N LEU A 50 3.89 -1.05 0.13
CA LEU A 50 4.14 0.26 -0.49
C LEU A 50 2.95 1.22 -0.32
N ALA A 51 1.72 0.76 -0.57
CA ALA A 51 0.52 1.57 -0.37
C ALA A 51 0.38 2.01 1.11
N ILE A 52 0.61 1.08 2.04
CA ILE A 52 0.53 1.32 3.49
C ILE A 52 1.62 2.29 3.94
N GLY A 53 2.88 2.03 3.58
CA GLY A 53 4.01 2.88 3.99
C GLY A 53 3.91 4.32 3.47
N ASN A 54 3.27 4.51 2.30
CA ASN A 54 3.04 5.83 1.71
C ASN A 54 1.69 6.48 2.11
N ARG A 55 0.90 5.84 2.99
CA ARG A 55 -0.40 6.35 3.48
C ARG A 55 -1.44 6.58 2.38
N GLN A 56 -1.51 5.67 1.41
CA GLN A 56 -2.36 5.81 0.22
C GLN A 56 -3.72 5.13 0.40
N GLU A 57 -4.59 5.76 1.19
CA GLU A 57 -5.90 5.24 1.58
C GLU A 57 -6.78 4.81 0.40
N ASN A 58 -6.90 5.66 -0.63
CA ASN A 58 -7.71 5.37 -1.82
C ASN A 58 -7.21 4.13 -2.58
N ILE A 59 -5.89 3.93 -2.61
CA ILE A 59 -5.27 2.77 -3.24
C ILE A 59 -5.50 1.50 -2.42
N ILE A 60 -5.44 1.61 -1.09
CA ILE A 60 -5.74 0.50 -0.18
C ILE A 60 -7.21 0.09 -0.32
N ASN A 61 -8.13 1.06 -0.38
CA ASN A 61 -9.55 0.82 -0.59
C ASN A 61 -9.83 0.18 -1.95
N LEU A 62 -9.19 0.66 -3.02
CA LEU A 62 -9.23 0.04 -4.34
C LEU A 62 -8.78 -1.43 -4.27
N MET A 63 -7.63 -1.68 -3.64
CA MET A 63 -7.09 -3.03 -3.49
C MET A 63 -8.01 -3.95 -2.68
N HIS A 64 -8.65 -3.44 -1.62
CA HIS A 64 -9.64 -4.18 -0.84
C HIS A 64 -10.86 -4.60 -1.69
N GLN A 65 -11.32 -3.74 -2.61
CA GLN A 65 -12.47 -4.02 -3.48
C GLN A 65 -12.19 -5.15 -4.49
N TYR A 66 -10.93 -5.34 -4.89
CA TYR A 66 -10.54 -6.42 -5.80
C TYR A 66 -10.53 -7.83 -5.15
N GLY A 67 -10.96 -7.96 -3.89
CA GLY A 67 -11.42 -9.22 -3.26
C GLY A 67 -10.34 -10.25 -2.92
N GLU A 68 -9.51 -10.62 -3.89
CA GLU A 68 -8.40 -11.57 -3.72
C GLU A 68 -7.20 -10.94 -2.97
N PHE A 69 -7.19 -9.63 -2.78
CA PHE A 69 -6.07 -8.93 -2.17
C PHE A 69 -6.26 -8.60 -0.69
N GLY A 70 -7.50 -8.56 -0.20
CA GLY A 70 -7.80 -8.18 1.19
C GLY A 70 -7.20 -9.13 2.23
N HIS A 71 -7.20 -10.45 1.96
CA HIS A 71 -6.58 -11.45 2.82
C HIS A 71 -5.04 -11.41 2.74
N ILE A 72 -4.49 -11.05 1.57
CA ILE A 72 -3.05 -10.88 1.34
C ILE A 72 -2.54 -9.64 2.08
N LEU A 73 -3.34 -8.59 2.19
CA LEU A 73 -2.96 -7.32 2.82
C LEU A 73 -2.54 -7.47 4.30
N LEU A 74 -3.22 -8.35 5.04
CA LEU A 74 -2.95 -8.62 6.46
C LEU A 74 -1.99 -9.80 6.69
N SER A 75 -1.95 -10.77 5.77
CA SER A 75 -1.13 -11.99 5.92
C SER A 75 0.23 -11.93 5.22
N ALA A 76 0.40 -11.03 4.24
CA ALA A 76 1.66 -10.86 3.54
C ALA A 76 2.73 -10.34 4.50
N LYS A 77 3.91 -10.94 4.39
CA LYS A 77 5.09 -10.53 5.12
C LYS A 77 6.22 -10.29 4.14
N ASP A 78 7.01 -9.26 4.42
CA ASP A 78 8.25 -9.03 3.69
C ASP A 78 9.34 -10.04 4.11
N LYS A 79 10.53 -9.92 3.51
CA LYS A 79 11.71 -10.72 3.86
C LYS A 79 12.14 -10.61 5.33
N GLY A 80 11.80 -9.50 5.99
CA GLY A 80 12.07 -9.25 7.40
C GLY A 80 10.97 -9.78 8.33
N ASN A 81 9.98 -10.52 7.81
CA ASN A 81 8.80 -10.98 8.55
C ASN A 81 7.93 -9.81 9.06
N ASN A 82 8.06 -8.62 8.46
CA ASN A 82 7.22 -7.46 8.74
C ASN A 82 5.90 -7.60 7.97
N CYS A 83 4.78 -7.52 8.69
CA CYS A 83 3.44 -7.44 8.08
C CYS A 83 3.02 -5.99 7.83
N GLY A 84 1.87 -5.79 7.14
CA GLY A 84 1.29 -4.47 6.85
C GLY A 84 1.23 -3.53 8.07
N LEU A 85 0.96 -4.04 9.27
CA LEU A 85 0.93 -3.22 10.50
C LEU A 85 2.32 -2.68 10.89
N HIS A 86 3.40 -3.43 10.64
CA HIS A 86 4.76 -2.93 10.85
C HIS A 86 5.06 -1.78 9.88
N PHE A 87 4.61 -1.89 8.63
CA PHE A 87 4.71 -0.80 7.64
C PHE A 87 3.84 0.39 7.98
N ALA A 88 2.69 0.18 8.63
CA ALA A 88 1.84 1.26 9.13
C ALA A 88 2.57 2.09 10.19
N GLY A 89 3.28 1.42 11.11
CA GLY A 89 4.13 2.09 12.10
C GLY A 89 5.43 2.67 11.51
N TYR A 90 5.87 2.16 10.36
CA TYR A 90 7.07 2.64 9.67
C TYR A 90 6.75 3.87 8.82
N LEU A 91 7.00 5.03 9.40
CA LEU A 91 6.88 6.31 8.73
C LEU A 91 8.11 6.58 7.85
N ASP A 92 7.95 6.52 6.53
CA ASP A 92 8.98 6.95 5.59
C ASP A 92 9.35 8.43 5.84
N SER A 93 10.62 8.77 5.61
CA SER A 93 11.15 10.14 5.70
C SER A 93 10.28 11.21 5.02
N ARG A 94 9.69 10.90 3.85
CA ARG A 94 8.82 11.82 3.10
C ARG A 94 7.47 11.99 3.77
N VAL A 95 6.87 10.90 4.25
CA VAL A 95 5.60 10.91 4.97
C VAL A 95 5.76 11.63 6.33
N LYS A 96 6.89 11.42 7.02
CA LYS A 96 7.25 12.17 8.25
C LYS A 96 7.31 13.68 7.99
N LEU A 97 7.95 14.10 6.90
CA LEU A 97 8.08 15.52 6.55
C LEU A 97 6.70 16.13 6.26
N ASN A 98 5.87 15.46 5.47
CA ASN A 98 4.51 15.91 5.16
C ASN A 98 3.62 15.98 6.41
N LEU A 99 3.65 14.95 7.27
CA LEU A 99 2.87 14.95 8.51
C LEU A 99 3.32 16.01 9.49
N ARG A 100 4.64 16.23 9.64
CA ARG A 100 5.17 17.30 10.50
C ARG A 100 4.83 18.68 9.96
N ALA A 101 4.90 18.87 8.64
CA ALA A 101 4.49 20.13 8.00
C ALA A 101 2.98 20.39 8.16
N MET A 102 2.16 19.34 8.22
CA MET A 102 0.70 19.43 8.35
C MET A 102 0.16 19.34 9.79
N ALA A 103 0.98 19.07 10.81
CA ALA A 103 0.52 18.88 12.19
C ALA A 103 0.95 20.05 13.08
N VAL A 104 -0.03 20.73 13.68
CA VAL A 104 0.18 21.80 14.68
C VAL A 104 0.39 21.17 16.06
N GLY A 105 1.47 20.39 16.23
CA GLY A 105 1.89 19.82 17.52
C GLY A 105 1.69 18.31 17.73
N ALA A 106 2.28 17.78 18.81
CA ALA A 106 2.41 16.34 19.07
C ALA A 106 1.07 15.60 19.22
N ALA A 107 0.06 16.24 19.82
CA ALA A 107 -1.26 15.63 20.01
C ALA A 107 -1.98 15.37 18.68
N LEU A 108 -1.95 16.32 17.73
CA LEU A 108 -2.55 16.14 16.40
C LEU A 108 -1.81 15.08 15.57
N GLN A 109 -0.49 14.99 15.70
CA GLN A 109 0.29 13.93 15.08
C GLN A 109 -0.15 12.56 15.60
N MET A 110 -0.28 12.42 16.92
CA MET A 110 -0.73 11.16 17.55
C MET A 110 -2.15 10.78 17.14
N GLN A 111 -3.06 11.76 17.01
CA GLN A 111 -4.43 11.53 16.54
C GLN A 111 -4.47 11.00 15.11
N ARG A 112 -3.63 11.53 14.20
CA ARG A 112 -3.54 11.03 12.82
C ARG A 112 -3.01 9.60 12.73
N GLU A 113 -1.99 9.26 13.53
CA GLU A 113 -1.48 7.89 13.58
C GLU A 113 -2.53 6.90 14.12
N LEU A 114 -3.33 7.32 15.11
CA LEU A 114 -4.44 6.51 15.63
C LEU A 114 -5.54 6.28 14.57
N LEU A 115 -5.88 7.31 13.79
CA LEU A 115 -6.85 7.16 12.69
C LEU A 115 -6.33 6.22 11.62
N TRP A 116 -5.06 6.36 11.24
CA TRP A 116 -4.41 5.47 10.27
C TRP A 116 -4.40 4.01 10.72
N PHE A 117 -4.11 3.76 12.01
CA PHE A 117 -4.13 2.41 12.54
C PHE A 117 -5.53 1.78 12.46
N LYS A 118 -6.58 2.56 12.74
CA LYS A 118 -7.97 2.09 12.65
C LYS A 118 -8.37 1.74 11.22
N GLU A 119 -7.93 2.53 10.25
CA GLU A 119 -8.24 2.30 8.83
C GLU A 119 -7.75 0.93 8.36
N LEU A 120 -6.54 0.54 8.78
CA LEU A 120 -5.95 -0.75 8.41
C LEU A 120 -6.47 -1.93 9.22
N ASN A 121 -7.10 -1.66 10.35
CA ASN A 121 -7.53 -2.68 11.30
C ASN A 121 -8.92 -2.32 11.84
N PRO A 122 -9.98 -2.47 11.03
CA PRO A 122 -11.33 -2.03 11.37
C PRO A 122 -12.03 -2.89 12.44
N ILE A 123 -11.30 -3.68 13.23
CA ILE A 123 -11.87 -4.39 14.37
C ILE A 123 -12.56 -3.39 15.31
N PRO A 124 -13.81 -3.67 15.74
CA PRO A 124 -14.43 -2.88 16.79
C PRO A 124 -13.62 -3.10 18.06
N PHE A 125 -13.14 -2.00 18.66
CA PHE A 125 -12.90 -2.03 20.09
C PHE A 125 -14.28 -2.16 20.73
N PHE A 126 -14.42 -3.16 21.62
CA PHE A 126 -15.61 -3.63 22.35
C PHE A 126 -16.32 -4.85 21.72
#